data_AF-A0A2K6NUQ8-F1
#
_entry.id   AF-A0A2K6NUQ8-F1
#
_cell.length_a   1.000
_cell.length_b   1.000
_cell.length_c   1.000
_cell.angle_alpha   90.00
_cell.angle_beta   90.00
_cell.angle_gamma   90.00
#
_symmetry.space_group_name_H-M   'P 1'
#
loop_
_entity.id
_entity.type
_entity.pdbx_description
1 polymer ?
#
loop_
_entity_poly.entity_id
_entity_poly.type
_entity_poly.pdbx_seq_one_letter_code
_entity_poly.pdbx_strand_id
1 'polypeptide(L)'
;MVTTLGPKMAAEWGGGAGYSGSGPGRSRWRWSGSMWVRSVLLLLGGLRASATSTPVSLGSSPPCRHHVPSDTEVINKVHLKANHVVKRDVDEHLRIKTVYDKSVEELLPEKKNLVKNKLFPQAISYLEKTFQVRRPAGTILLSRQCATNQYLRKENDPHRYCTGECAAHTKCGPVVVPEEHLQQCRVYRGGKWPHRAVGVPDQEGISDADFVLYVGALATERCSQENIISYAAYCQQEANMDRPIAGYANLCPNMISTQPQEFIGMLSTVKHEVIHALGFSAGLFAFYHDKDGNPLTSRFADGLPPFNYSLGLYQWSDKVVRKVERLWDIRDNKIVRHTVYLLVTPRVVEEARKHFDCPVLEGMELENQGGMGTELNHWEKRLLENEAMTGSHTQNRVLSRITLALMEDTGWYKANYSMAEKLDWGRGMGCDFVRKSCKFWIDQQRQK
;
A
#
# COMPACT_ATOMS: atom_id res chain seq x y z
N MET A 1 37.04 -9.26 -12.82
CA MET A 1 37.58 -8.00 -12.27
C MET A 1 36.68 -7.58 -11.12
N VAL A 2 37.23 -7.15 -10.00
CA VAL A 2 36.46 -6.82 -8.79
C VAL A 2 36.81 -5.39 -8.38
N THR A 3 35.80 -4.54 -8.23
CA THR A 3 35.94 -3.15 -7.75
C THR A 3 35.07 -2.96 -6.53
N THR A 4 35.70 -2.93 -5.36
CA THR A 4 35.08 -2.62 -4.06
C THR A 4 35.38 -1.17 -3.68
N LEU A 5 34.38 -0.42 -3.23
CA LEU A 5 34.55 0.88 -2.59
C LEU A 5 33.72 0.93 -1.31
N GLY A 6 34.40 1.17 -0.18
CA GLY A 6 33.81 1.47 1.12
C GLY A 6 34.24 2.87 1.59
N PRO A 7 33.50 3.50 2.52
CA PRO A 7 33.69 4.91 2.86
C PRO A 7 34.80 5.15 3.88
N LYS A 8 35.37 6.35 3.86
CA LYS A 8 36.19 6.90 4.97
C LYS A 8 35.47 8.07 5.62
N MET A 9 35.39 8.06 6.94
CA MET A 9 35.07 9.23 7.75
C MET A 9 36.33 10.09 7.96
N ALA A 10 36.15 11.39 8.16
CA ALA A 10 37.05 12.23 8.93
C ALA A 10 36.20 13.30 9.64
N ALA A 11 36.58 13.65 10.87
CA ALA A 11 35.93 14.66 11.69
C ALA A 11 36.92 15.81 11.94
N GLU A 12 36.41 17.01 12.26
CA GLU A 12 37.23 18.06 12.86
C GLU A 12 36.41 18.95 13.80
N TRP A 13 37.11 19.66 14.70
CA TRP A 13 36.58 20.25 15.93
C TRP A 13 36.55 21.78 15.95
N GLY A 14 35.74 22.34 16.86
CA GLY A 14 35.81 23.72 17.36
C GLY A 14 34.40 24.29 17.63
N GLY A 15 34.08 24.96 18.73
CA GLY A 15 34.85 25.32 19.93
C GLY A 15 34.35 26.66 20.48
N GLY A 16 33.92 26.75 21.75
CA GLY A 16 33.51 28.04 22.35
C GLY A 16 32.59 27.94 23.58
N ALA A 17 32.87 28.75 24.62
CA ALA A 17 32.07 28.93 25.84
C ALA A 17 30.72 29.64 25.56
N GLY A 18 29.70 29.69 26.42
CA GLY A 18 29.58 29.33 27.84
C GLY A 18 29.44 30.57 28.73
N TYR A 19 28.23 30.88 29.25
CA TYR A 19 27.98 31.64 30.50
C TYR A 19 26.50 31.56 30.93
N SER A 20 26.24 31.78 32.22
CA SER A 20 24.93 31.63 32.89
C SER A 20 24.23 32.97 33.19
N GLY A 21 22.91 32.96 33.39
CA GLY A 21 22.13 34.12 33.83
C GLY A 21 20.74 33.75 34.37
N SER A 22 20.36 34.29 35.52
CA SER A 22 19.17 33.91 36.30
C SER A 22 18.30 35.12 36.68
N GLY A 23 16.97 34.99 36.71
CA GLY A 23 16.12 35.93 37.45
C GLY A 23 14.64 36.01 37.02
N PRO A 24 13.66 36.29 37.91
CA PRO A 24 12.24 36.04 37.66
C PRO A 24 11.30 37.27 37.69
N GLY A 25 10.03 37.09 37.29
CA GLY A 25 8.96 38.10 37.39
C GLY A 25 7.62 37.54 37.91
N ARG A 26 6.89 38.31 38.73
CA ARG A 26 5.60 37.96 39.38
C ARG A 26 4.45 38.89 38.97
N SER A 27 3.25 38.36 38.78
CA SER A 27 1.93 38.99 39.03
C SER A 27 0.83 37.90 38.89
N ARG A 28 -0.13 37.57 39.78
CA ARG A 28 -0.79 38.11 41.01
C ARG A 28 -2.17 38.76 40.76
N TRP A 29 -3.24 38.04 41.22
CA TRP A 29 -4.65 38.47 41.44
C TRP A 29 -5.53 38.75 40.20
N ARG A 30 -6.89 38.74 40.24
CA ARG A 30 -7.92 38.28 41.22
C ARG A 30 -9.24 38.02 40.46
N TRP A 31 -10.14 37.20 41.02
CA TRP A 31 -11.56 37.12 40.62
C TRP A 31 -12.46 37.45 41.82
N SER A 32 -13.63 38.03 41.55
CA SER A 32 -14.78 38.24 42.45
C SER A 32 -16.06 37.93 41.65
N GLY A 33 -16.99 37.09 42.10
CA GLY A 33 -18.02 37.45 43.08
C GLY A 33 -19.17 38.20 42.36
N SER A 34 -20.24 37.58 41.83
CA SER A 34 -21.26 36.64 42.34
C SER A 34 -22.54 37.33 42.85
N MET A 35 -23.69 36.82 42.35
CA MET A 35 -24.98 36.62 43.06
C MET A 35 -26.17 37.59 42.77
N TRP A 36 -27.39 37.03 42.91
CA TRP A 36 -28.77 37.59 42.90
C TRP A 36 -29.49 37.78 41.53
N VAL A 37 -30.81 37.54 41.35
CA VAL A 37 -31.79 36.58 41.96
C VAL A 37 -33.16 36.65 41.23
N ARG A 38 -33.99 35.57 41.32
CA ARG A 38 -35.47 35.47 41.09
C ARG A 38 -36.06 35.40 39.66
N SER A 39 -37.19 34.68 39.61
CA SER A 39 -38.00 34.28 38.45
C SER A 39 -39.27 35.14 38.28
N VAL A 40 -40.02 34.96 37.17
CA VAL A 40 -41.49 34.68 37.09
C VAL A 40 -42.15 35.17 35.76
N LEU A 41 -43.06 34.33 35.22
CA LEU A 41 -44.14 34.53 34.20
C LEU A 41 -43.87 34.69 32.66
N LEU A 42 -44.23 33.62 31.94
CA LEU A 42 -45.27 33.48 30.88
C LEU A 42 -45.29 34.27 29.53
N LEU A 43 -45.49 33.45 28.47
CA LEU A 43 -46.30 33.62 27.23
C LEU A 43 -45.64 34.03 25.89
N LEU A 44 -45.80 33.10 24.93
CA LEU A 44 -46.08 33.26 23.49
C LEU A 44 -45.09 34.01 22.57
N GLY A 45 -44.48 33.29 21.63
CA GLY A 45 -43.94 33.91 20.40
C GLY A 45 -42.93 33.09 19.59
N GLY A 46 -43.40 32.45 18.51
CA GLY A 46 -42.65 32.17 17.28
C GLY A 46 -41.23 31.60 17.34
N LEU A 47 -41.10 30.30 17.02
CA LEU A 47 -39.82 29.69 16.58
C LEU A 47 -39.33 30.35 15.27
N ARG A 48 -38.44 31.34 15.38
CA ARG A 48 -37.53 31.69 14.27
C ARG A 48 -36.35 30.73 14.29
N ALA A 49 -36.28 29.86 13.30
CA ALA A 49 -35.12 29.01 13.08
C ALA A 49 -33.93 29.87 12.60
N SER A 50 -33.10 30.35 13.51
CA SER A 50 -31.78 30.88 13.17
C SER A 50 -30.89 29.75 12.68
N ALA A 51 -30.75 29.61 11.37
CA ALA A 51 -29.74 28.77 10.74
C ALA A 51 -28.35 29.40 10.88
N THR A 52 -27.81 29.42 12.11
CA THR A 52 -26.39 29.66 12.34
C THR A 52 -25.63 28.40 11.91
N SER A 53 -25.20 28.37 10.65
CA SER A 53 -24.25 27.37 10.16
C SER A 53 -22.93 27.54 10.92
N THR A 54 -22.69 26.67 11.89
CA THR A 54 -21.36 26.50 12.45
C THR A 54 -20.42 26.05 11.32
N PRO A 55 -19.31 26.74 11.06
CA PRO A 55 -18.34 26.26 10.09
C PRO A 55 -17.72 24.99 10.64
N VAL A 56 -18.06 23.84 10.04
CA VAL A 56 -17.34 22.60 10.30
C VAL A 56 -15.90 22.83 9.86
N SER A 57 -15.00 22.92 10.82
CA SER A 57 -13.57 22.96 10.54
C SER A 57 -13.21 21.66 9.82
N LEU A 58 -12.88 21.77 8.52
CA LEU A 58 -12.23 20.67 7.81
C LEU A 58 -10.81 20.52 8.37
N GLY A 59 -10.70 19.80 9.49
CA GLY A 59 -9.45 19.18 9.88
C GLY A 59 -9.00 18.29 8.72
N SER A 60 -7.85 18.60 8.12
CA SER A 60 -7.27 17.83 7.02
C SER A 60 -7.16 16.37 7.44
N SER A 61 -7.88 15.48 6.74
CA SER A 61 -7.86 14.06 7.09
C SER A 61 -6.45 13.49 6.89
N PRO A 62 -5.96 12.58 7.75
CA PRO A 62 -4.55 12.21 7.71
C PRO A 62 -4.16 11.56 6.37
N PRO A 63 -3.01 11.95 5.78
CA PRO A 63 -2.53 11.37 4.53
C PRO A 63 -2.06 9.93 4.74
N CYS A 64 -2.33 9.06 3.76
CA CYS A 64 -1.71 7.74 3.70
C CYS A 64 -0.33 7.85 3.05
N ARG A 65 0.65 7.16 3.62
CA ARG A 65 2.03 7.08 3.12
C ARG A 65 2.44 5.62 3.02
N HIS A 66 1.97 4.96 1.96
CA HIS A 66 2.44 3.64 1.59
C HIS A 66 3.95 3.68 1.33
N HIS A 67 4.71 2.79 1.97
CA HIS A 67 6.14 2.67 1.71
C HIS A 67 6.39 1.51 0.76
N VAL A 68 6.70 1.83 -0.50
CA VAL A 68 7.16 0.83 -1.47
C VAL A 68 8.47 0.21 -0.97
N PRO A 69 8.56 -1.11 -0.80
CA PRO A 69 9.80 -1.77 -0.41
C PRO A 69 10.92 -1.54 -1.42
N SER A 70 12.15 -1.38 -0.94
CA SER A 70 13.34 -1.31 -1.78
C SER A 70 13.62 -2.64 -2.49
N ASP A 71 14.46 -2.59 -3.53
CA ASP A 71 14.96 -3.77 -4.25
C ASP A 71 15.72 -4.75 -3.33
N THR A 72 16.30 -4.25 -2.23
CA THR A 72 16.99 -5.09 -1.22
C THR A 72 16.04 -5.75 -0.21
N GLU A 73 14.81 -5.23 -0.06
CA GLU A 73 13.79 -5.79 0.84
C GLU A 73 12.92 -6.87 0.16
N VAL A 74 12.86 -6.87 -1.18
CA VAL A 74 12.03 -7.81 -1.95
C VAL A 74 12.85 -8.93 -2.59
N ILE A 75 12.44 -10.18 -2.36
CA ILE A 75 12.97 -11.32 -3.12
C ILE A 75 12.02 -11.66 -4.27
N ASN A 76 12.37 -11.23 -5.48
CA ASN A 76 11.63 -11.61 -6.70
C ASN A 76 12.06 -13.00 -7.21
N LYS A 77 11.31 -13.55 -8.15
CA LYS A 77 11.62 -14.84 -8.80
C LYS A 77 11.82 -16.00 -7.81
N VAL A 78 10.96 -16.09 -6.80
CA VAL A 78 10.88 -17.26 -5.93
C VAL A 78 10.30 -18.42 -6.73
N HIS A 79 11.01 -19.54 -6.77
CA HIS A 79 10.50 -20.76 -7.40
C HIS A 79 9.44 -21.41 -6.50
N LEU A 80 8.29 -21.73 -7.11
CA LEU A 80 7.21 -22.48 -6.48
C LEU A 80 7.23 -23.93 -6.97
N LYS A 81 7.04 -24.90 -6.06
CA LYS A 81 6.87 -26.30 -6.44
C LYS A 81 5.56 -26.43 -7.23
N ALA A 82 5.60 -27.06 -8.41
CA ALA A 82 4.40 -27.29 -9.19
C ALA A 82 3.51 -28.35 -8.52
N ASN A 83 2.20 -28.11 -8.44
CA ASN A 83 1.25 -29.14 -8.02
C ASN A 83 1.18 -30.21 -9.11
N HIS A 84 1.38 -31.48 -8.74
CA HIS A 84 1.28 -32.62 -9.67
C HIS A 84 -0.12 -32.78 -10.31
N VAL A 85 -1.14 -32.11 -9.76
CA VAL A 85 -2.49 -32.03 -10.33
C VAL A 85 -2.75 -30.60 -10.81
N VAL A 86 -2.29 -30.27 -12.01
CA VAL A 86 -2.74 -29.08 -12.73
C VAL A 86 -4.14 -29.36 -13.27
N LYS A 87 -5.19 -29.03 -12.50
CA LYS A 87 -6.52 -28.83 -13.09
C LYS A 87 -6.40 -27.65 -14.05
N ARG A 88 -6.62 -27.91 -15.35
CA ARG A 88 -6.54 -26.91 -16.42
C ARG A 88 -7.39 -25.68 -16.07
N ASP A 89 -6.72 -24.54 -15.93
CA ASP A 89 -7.31 -23.20 -16.08
C ASP A 89 -8.62 -22.94 -15.29
N VAL A 90 -8.75 -23.57 -14.12
CA VAL A 90 -9.83 -23.27 -13.18
C VAL A 90 -9.39 -22.06 -12.36
N ASP A 91 -10.07 -20.93 -12.54
CA ASP A 91 -9.92 -19.78 -11.65
C ASP A 91 -10.48 -20.16 -10.28
N GLU A 92 -9.59 -20.44 -9.33
CA GLU A 92 -9.96 -20.65 -7.93
C GLU A 92 -10.02 -19.30 -7.20
N HIS A 93 -10.80 -19.25 -6.12
CA HIS A 93 -10.84 -18.06 -5.25
C HIS A 93 -9.43 -17.81 -4.69
N LEU A 94 -9.05 -16.54 -4.54
CA LEU A 94 -7.80 -16.18 -3.88
C LEU A 94 -7.77 -16.76 -2.46
N ARG A 95 -6.70 -17.48 -2.11
CA ARG A 95 -6.47 -18.03 -0.77
C ARG A 95 -5.35 -17.27 -0.07
N ILE A 96 -5.67 -16.56 1.02
CA ILE A 96 -4.70 -15.79 1.80
C ILE A 96 -4.45 -16.45 3.15
N LYS A 97 -3.27 -17.06 3.31
CA LYS A 97 -2.85 -17.61 4.61
C LYS A 97 -2.36 -16.49 5.52
N THR A 98 -3.13 -16.16 6.56
CA THR A 98 -2.66 -15.26 7.62
C THR A 98 -1.77 -16.01 8.62
N VAL A 99 -0.63 -15.40 8.96
CA VAL A 99 0.34 -15.90 9.96
C VAL A 99 0.58 -14.77 10.95
N TYR A 100 0.22 -14.96 12.21
CA TYR A 100 0.35 -13.93 13.24
C TYR A 100 1.70 -14.00 13.93
N ASP A 101 2.41 -12.87 13.98
CA ASP A 101 3.63 -12.70 14.76
C ASP A 101 3.36 -12.73 16.27
N LYS A 102 4.40 -13.06 17.06
CA LYS A 102 4.33 -13.09 18.53
C LYS A 102 3.86 -11.77 19.15
N SER A 103 4.17 -10.63 18.53
CA SER A 103 3.66 -9.32 18.98
C SER A 103 2.13 -9.22 19.02
N VAL A 104 1.41 -9.97 18.18
CA VAL A 104 -0.06 -10.02 18.20
C VAL A 104 -0.56 -10.85 19.40
N GLU A 105 0.20 -11.85 19.84
CA GLU A 105 -0.12 -12.65 21.04
C GLU A 105 0.07 -11.88 22.34
N GLU A 106 0.98 -10.90 22.34
CA GLU A 106 1.35 -10.02 23.45
C GLU A 106 0.43 -8.80 23.61
N LEU A 107 -0.49 -8.57 22.65
CA LEU A 107 -1.53 -7.55 22.78
C LEU A 107 -2.49 -7.85 23.95
N LEU A 108 -3.08 -6.80 24.52
CA LEU A 108 -4.19 -6.90 25.46
C LEU A 108 -5.30 -7.82 24.91
N PRO A 109 -5.96 -8.67 25.74
CA PRO A 109 -6.89 -9.70 25.25
C PRO A 109 -7.96 -9.21 24.29
N GLU A 110 -8.55 -8.04 24.54
CA GLU A 110 -9.54 -7.42 23.65
C GLU A 110 -8.96 -7.04 22.28
N LYS A 111 -7.78 -6.40 22.26
CA LYS A 111 -7.06 -6.04 21.03
C LYS A 111 -6.65 -7.30 20.26
N LYS A 112 -6.13 -8.33 20.94
CA LYS A 112 -5.80 -9.62 20.33
C LYS A 112 -7.02 -10.29 19.70
N ASN A 113 -8.13 -10.38 20.43
CA ASN A 113 -9.38 -10.95 19.95
C ASN A 113 -9.92 -10.16 18.73
N LEU A 114 -9.90 -8.82 18.80
CA LEU A 114 -10.27 -7.96 17.68
C LEU A 114 -9.42 -8.26 16.43
N VAL A 115 -8.10 -8.27 16.55
CA VAL A 115 -7.17 -8.48 15.43
C VAL A 115 -7.34 -9.86 14.82
N LYS A 116 -7.25 -10.92 15.64
CA LYS A 116 -7.21 -12.31 15.19
C LYS A 116 -8.56 -12.89 14.77
N ASN A 117 -9.65 -12.50 15.45
CA ASN A 117 -10.95 -13.17 15.29
C ASN A 117 -12.00 -12.30 14.58
N LYS A 118 -11.69 -11.04 14.28
CA LYS A 118 -12.64 -10.11 13.65
C LYS A 118 -12.05 -9.28 12.51
N LEU A 119 -11.02 -8.49 12.77
CA LEU A 119 -10.49 -7.48 11.84
C LEU A 119 -9.84 -8.11 10.60
N PHE A 120 -8.78 -8.90 10.77
CA PHE A 120 -8.14 -9.58 9.64
C PHE A 120 -9.05 -10.63 8.99
N PRO A 121 -9.75 -11.52 9.72
CA PRO A 121 -10.66 -12.49 9.09
C PRO A 121 -11.74 -11.86 8.21
N GLN A 122 -12.31 -10.71 8.60
CA GLN A 122 -13.30 -10.02 7.76
C GLN A 122 -12.66 -9.31 6.56
N ALA A 123 -11.49 -8.67 6.72
CA ALA A 123 -10.78 -8.05 5.61
C ALA A 123 -10.35 -9.08 4.56
N ILE A 124 -9.75 -10.19 5.01
CA ILE A 124 -9.32 -11.30 4.15
C ILE A 124 -10.52 -11.96 3.48
N SER A 125 -11.57 -12.34 4.23
CA SER A 125 -12.75 -12.98 3.64
C SER A 125 -13.45 -12.09 2.60
N TYR A 126 -13.38 -10.76 2.71
CA TYR A 126 -13.83 -9.86 1.66
C TYR A 126 -12.95 -9.96 0.41
N LEU A 127 -11.62 -9.91 0.55
CA LEU A 127 -10.68 -9.98 -0.57
C LEU A 127 -10.71 -11.33 -1.29
N GLU A 128 -10.77 -12.45 -0.56
CA GLU A 128 -10.89 -13.81 -1.12
C GLU A 128 -12.19 -14.03 -1.92
N LYS A 129 -13.28 -13.35 -1.54
CA LYS A 129 -14.56 -13.34 -2.29
C LYS A 129 -14.56 -12.36 -3.48
N THR A 130 -13.67 -11.38 -3.44
CA THR A 130 -13.57 -10.31 -4.45
C THR A 130 -12.61 -10.69 -5.57
N PHE A 131 -11.61 -11.52 -5.31
CA PHE A 131 -10.59 -11.90 -6.29
C PHE A 131 -10.46 -13.40 -6.46
N GLN A 132 -10.33 -13.83 -7.71
CA GLN A 132 -9.89 -15.18 -8.09
C GLN A 132 -8.44 -15.11 -8.58
N VAL A 133 -7.66 -16.19 -8.40
CA VAL A 133 -6.25 -16.23 -8.80
C VAL A 133 -6.10 -16.90 -10.17
N ARG A 134 -5.44 -16.21 -11.10
CA ARG A 134 -5.04 -16.81 -12.38
C ARG A 134 -3.78 -17.63 -12.16
N ARG A 135 -3.78 -18.90 -12.59
CA ARG A 135 -2.66 -19.84 -12.38
C ARG A 135 -2.29 -19.92 -10.87
N PRO A 136 -3.10 -20.62 -10.05
CA PRO A 136 -2.87 -20.78 -8.61
C PRO A 136 -1.45 -21.23 -8.28
N ALA A 137 -0.97 -20.79 -7.12
CA ALA A 137 0.33 -21.24 -6.63
C ALA A 137 0.25 -22.73 -6.25
N GLY A 138 1.33 -23.46 -6.51
CA GLY A 138 1.62 -24.68 -5.76
C GLY A 138 2.21 -24.34 -4.39
N THR A 139 2.64 -25.35 -3.64
CA THR A 139 3.12 -25.18 -2.26
C THR A 139 4.19 -24.08 -2.14
N ILE A 140 3.91 -23.07 -1.31
CA ILE A 140 4.77 -21.91 -1.14
C ILE A 140 5.90 -22.25 -0.16
N LEU A 141 7.14 -22.18 -0.66
CA LEU A 141 8.36 -22.15 0.14
C LEU A 141 9.12 -20.89 -0.22
N LEU A 142 9.27 -20.00 0.76
CA LEU A 142 9.85 -18.67 0.58
C LEU A 142 11.38 -18.75 0.54
N SER A 143 12.01 -17.95 -0.32
CA SER A 143 13.47 -17.89 -0.40
C SER A 143 14.04 -17.15 0.82
N ARG A 144 15.21 -17.58 1.29
CA ARG A 144 15.92 -16.92 2.40
C ARG A 144 16.60 -15.63 1.95
N GLN A 145 16.66 -14.66 2.85
CA GLN A 145 17.53 -13.50 2.71
C GLN A 145 19.00 -13.91 2.92
N CYS A 146 19.92 -13.24 2.22
CA CYS A 146 21.36 -13.42 2.39
C CYS A 146 21.92 -12.44 3.42
N ALA A 147 22.89 -12.84 4.23
CA ALA A 147 23.46 -11.98 5.26
C ALA A 147 24.09 -10.68 4.70
N THR A 148 24.51 -10.72 3.43
CA THR A 148 25.08 -9.60 2.67
C THR A 148 24.12 -8.99 1.64
N ASN A 149 22.88 -9.48 1.54
CA ASN A 149 21.93 -9.18 0.45
C ASN A 149 22.49 -9.39 -0.98
N GLN A 150 23.55 -10.18 -1.14
CA GLN A 150 24.14 -10.52 -2.42
C GLN A 150 23.71 -11.92 -2.86
N TYR A 151 23.05 -11.99 -4.02
CA TYR A 151 22.43 -13.19 -4.58
C TYR A 151 23.10 -13.57 -5.90
N LEU A 152 23.28 -14.87 -6.12
CA LEU A 152 23.65 -15.47 -7.40
C LEU A 152 22.53 -16.38 -7.89
N ARG A 153 22.41 -16.54 -9.21
CA ARG A 153 21.69 -17.66 -9.83
C ARG A 153 22.66 -18.46 -10.67
N LYS A 154 22.42 -19.76 -10.74
CA LYS A 154 23.12 -20.66 -11.68
C LYS A 154 22.25 -20.78 -12.92
N GLU A 155 22.88 -20.86 -14.08
CA GLU A 155 22.19 -21.18 -15.33
C GLU A 155 21.45 -22.52 -15.20
N ASN A 156 20.19 -22.56 -15.65
CA ASN A 156 19.26 -23.69 -15.54
C ASN A 156 18.94 -24.17 -14.11
N ASP A 157 19.18 -23.35 -13.07
CA ASP A 157 18.71 -23.59 -11.70
C ASP A 157 17.68 -22.52 -11.30
N PRO A 158 16.46 -22.88 -10.89
CA PRO A 158 15.46 -21.90 -10.50
C PRO A 158 15.72 -21.29 -9.10
N HIS A 159 16.70 -21.77 -8.34
CA HIS A 159 16.99 -21.27 -6.98
C HIS A 159 18.01 -20.11 -6.95
N ARG A 160 17.85 -19.24 -5.96
CA ARG A 160 18.84 -18.23 -5.57
C ARG A 160 19.88 -18.83 -4.61
N TYR A 161 21.12 -18.37 -4.71
CA TYR A 161 22.24 -18.74 -3.86
C TYR A 161 22.83 -17.50 -3.18
N CYS A 162 23.12 -17.58 -1.88
CA CYS A 162 23.80 -16.51 -1.17
C CYS A 162 25.31 -16.56 -1.39
N THR A 163 25.94 -15.41 -1.68
CA THR A 163 27.40 -15.28 -1.59
C THR A 163 27.80 -15.22 -0.11
N GLY A 164 28.38 -16.30 0.41
CA GLY A 164 28.73 -16.41 1.84
C GLY A 164 27.74 -17.25 2.65
N GLU A 165 26.81 -16.59 3.34
CA GLU A 165 25.85 -17.21 4.28
C GLU A 165 24.45 -16.61 4.13
N CYS A 166 23.41 -17.39 4.45
CA CYS A 166 22.06 -16.85 4.62
C CYS A 166 21.98 -15.99 5.88
N ALA A 167 21.07 -15.03 5.92
CA ALA A 167 20.76 -14.29 7.14
C ALA A 167 20.23 -15.24 8.21
N ALA A 168 20.59 -14.99 9.48
CA ALA A 168 20.12 -15.78 10.63
C ALA A 168 18.59 -15.79 10.76
N HIS A 169 17.94 -14.71 10.31
CA HIS A 169 16.49 -14.60 10.20
C HIS A 169 16.14 -13.99 8.84
N THR A 170 15.20 -14.58 8.12
CA THR A 170 14.57 -13.95 6.96
C THR A 170 13.36 -13.14 7.43
N LYS A 171 13.23 -11.91 6.97
CA LYS A 171 12.14 -11.00 7.34
C LYS A 171 11.20 -10.71 6.16
N CYS A 172 9.94 -10.47 6.49
CA CYS A 172 8.94 -9.89 5.60
C CYS A 172 8.48 -8.58 6.26
N GLY A 173 9.04 -7.45 5.82
CA GLY A 173 8.93 -6.19 6.55
C GLY A 173 9.48 -6.31 7.98
N PRO A 174 8.72 -5.92 9.01
CA PRO A 174 9.18 -6.00 10.40
C PRO A 174 9.08 -7.41 11.00
N VAL A 175 8.32 -8.33 10.38
CA VAL A 175 8.03 -9.68 10.92
C VAL A 175 9.10 -10.68 10.48
N VAL A 176 9.51 -11.57 11.39
CA VAL A 176 10.39 -12.70 11.08
C VAL A 176 9.57 -13.84 10.46
N VAL A 177 10.02 -14.36 9.32
CA VAL A 177 9.38 -15.49 8.63
C VAL A 177 9.71 -16.79 9.38
N PRO A 178 8.72 -17.65 9.72
CA PRO A 178 8.96 -18.95 10.34
C PRO A 178 9.85 -19.87 9.50
N GLU A 179 10.68 -20.67 10.16
CA GLU A 179 11.69 -21.52 9.51
C GLU A 179 11.06 -22.62 8.64
N GLU A 180 9.88 -23.10 9.00
CA GLU A 180 9.06 -24.06 8.26
C GLU A 180 8.48 -23.51 6.96
N HIS A 181 8.44 -22.18 6.80
CA HIS A 181 8.00 -21.53 5.56
C HIS A 181 9.16 -21.25 4.59
N LEU A 182 10.41 -21.47 5.01
CA LEU A 182 11.62 -21.11 4.26
C LEU A 182 12.23 -22.31 3.53
N GLN A 183 12.70 -22.07 2.31
CA GLN A 183 13.60 -22.96 1.58
C GLN A 183 14.90 -23.17 2.39
N GLN A 184 15.50 -24.36 2.29
CA GLN A 184 16.83 -24.66 2.82
C GLN A 184 17.86 -23.64 2.33
N CYS A 185 18.77 -23.22 3.21
CA CYS A 185 19.80 -22.25 2.87
C CYS A 185 20.74 -22.81 1.78
N ARG A 186 20.84 -22.10 0.66
CA ARG A 186 21.66 -22.45 -0.50
C ARG A 186 22.79 -21.41 -0.61
N VAL A 187 24.05 -21.82 -0.43
CA VAL A 187 25.21 -20.91 -0.41
C VAL A 187 26.23 -21.22 -1.51
N TYR A 188 26.95 -20.18 -1.92
CA TYR A 188 28.11 -20.25 -2.81
C TYR A 188 29.37 -19.81 -2.06
N ARG A 189 30.38 -20.69 -2.01
CA ARG A 189 31.73 -20.40 -1.48
C ARG A 189 32.79 -20.94 -2.45
N GLY A 190 33.66 -20.06 -2.94
CA GLY A 190 34.97 -20.47 -3.48
C GLY A 190 34.99 -21.13 -4.87
N GLY A 191 34.43 -20.50 -5.90
CA GLY A 191 34.88 -20.70 -7.29
C GLY A 191 34.36 -21.93 -8.04
N LYS A 192 33.83 -22.96 -7.38
CA LYS A 192 33.23 -24.14 -8.05
C LYS A 192 31.75 -24.32 -7.69
N TRP A 193 30.91 -24.39 -8.72
CA TRP A 193 29.57 -24.99 -8.64
C TRP A 193 29.72 -26.52 -8.80
N PRO A 194 29.03 -27.39 -8.04
CA PRO A 194 28.20 -27.22 -6.83
C PRO A 194 28.97 -27.56 -5.53
N HIS A 195 28.47 -27.48 -4.28
CA HIS A 195 27.37 -26.78 -3.59
C HIS A 195 27.61 -26.98 -2.05
N ARG A 196 26.90 -26.23 -1.18
CA ARG A 196 26.38 -26.80 0.09
C ARG A 196 24.99 -26.23 0.35
N ALA A 197 24.00 -27.11 0.43
CA ALA A 197 22.75 -26.78 1.10
C ALA A 197 23.00 -26.93 2.61
N VAL A 198 22.62 -25.94 3.41
CA VAL A 198 23.02 -25.81 4.82
C VAL A 198 21.79 -25.61 5.69
N GLY A 199 21.84 -26.13 6.92
CA GLY A 199 20.73 -26.05 7.86
C GLY A 199 19.58 -26.98 7.48
N VAL A 200 18.40 -26.68 8.03
CA VAL A 200 17.19 -27.49 7.91
C VAL A 200 16.81 -27.68 6.44
N PRO A 201 16.55 -28.92 5.97
CA PRO A 201 16.00 -29.18 4.64
C PRO A 201 14.69 -28.44 4.36
N ASP A 202 14.34 -28.30 3.08
CA ASP A 202 13.02 -27.80 2.66
C ASP A 202 11.93 -28.63 3.39
N GLN A 203 11.12 -28.00 4.24
CA GLN A 203 9.96 -28.65 4.87
C GLN A 203 8.81 -28.77 3.86
N GLU A 204 7.62 -29.17 4.33
CA GLU A 204 6.42 -29.22 3.49
C GLU A 204 6.13 -27.84 2.86
N GLY A 205 6.28 -26.77 3.64
CA GLY A 205 5.96 -25.40 3.23
C GLY A 205 4.49 -25.07 3.49
N ILE A 206 3.97 -24.06 2.79
CA ILE A 206 2.60 -23.59 2.97
C ILE A 206 1.75 -24.12 1.82
N SER A 207 0.91 -25.12 2.12
CA SER A 207 -0.13 -25.60 1.20
C SER A 207 -1.33 -24.65 1.18
N ASP A 208 -2.19 -24.84 0.17
CA ASP A 208 -3.54 -24.25 0.09
C ASP A 208 -3.59 -22.71 0.21
N ALA A 209 -2.53 -22.03 -0.24
CA ALA A 209 -2.39 -20.59 -0.22
C ALA A 209 -1.82 -20.09 -1.56
N ASP A 210 -2.33 -18.96 -2.04
CA ASP A 210 -1.75 -18.23 -3.17
C ASP A 210 -0.98 -16.99 -2.73
N PHE A 211 -1.26 -16.51 -1.51
CA PHE A 211 -0.57 -15.43 -0.84
C PHE A 211 -0.45 -15.69 0.66
N VAL A 212 0.67 -15.30 1.26
CA VAL A 212 0.94 -15.44 2.70
C VAL A 212 1.08 -14.05 3.32
N LEU A 213 0.21 -13.73 4.28
CA LEU A 213 0.20 -12.44 4.97
C LEU A 213 0.73 -12.59 6.40
N TYR A 214 1.92 -12.05 6.64
CA TYR A 214 2.53 -11.96 7.97
C TYR A 214 1.98 -10.76 8.74
N VAL A 215 1.19 -11.02 9.77
CA VAL A 215 0.48 -9.99 10.55
C VAL A 215 1.24 -9.68 11.83
N GLY A 216 1.73 -8.45 11.96
CA GLY A 216 2.44 -7.95 13.13
C GLY A 216 1.67 -6.89 13.92
N ALA A 217 2.06 -6.72 15.18
CA ALA A 217 1.68 -5.59 16.03
C ALA A 217 2.95 -4.98 16.68
N LEU A 218 3.93 -4.62 15.84
CA LEU A 218 5.24 -4.14 16.28
C LEU A 218 5.27 -2.61 16.35
N ALA A 219 5.78 -2.09 17.47
CA ALA A 219 6.02 -0.66 17.68
C ALA A 219 7.30 -0.18 16.94
N THR A 220 7.23 -0.18 15.62
CA THR A 220 8.32 0.26 14.73
C THR A 220 8.43 1.79 14.63
N GLU A 221 9.54 2.31 14.12
CA GLU A 221 9.73 3.76 13.83
C GLU A 221 8.60 4.36 12.98
N ARG A 222 8.02 3.59 12.04
CA ARG A 222 6.85 4.01 11.25
C ARG A 222 5.63 4.29 12.13
N CYS A 223 5.46 3.58 13.24
CA CYS A 223 4.41 3.83 14.22
C CYS A 223 4.66 5.04 15.13
N SER A 224 5.85 5.64 15.06
CA SER A 224 6.16 6.92 15.70
C SER A 224 5.85 8.12 14.78
N GLN A 225 5.53 7.88 13.51
CA GLN A 225 5.03 8.91 12.60
C GLN A 225 3.53 9.13 12.87
N GLU A 226 3.10 10.38 12.91
CA GLU A 226 1.72 10.72 13.27
C GLU A 226 0.68 10.08 12.33
N ASN A 227 -0.38 9.54 12.93
CA ASN A 227 -1.57 9.01 12.26
C ASN A 227 -1.43 7.71 11.44
N ILE A 228 -0.29 7.02 11.47
CA ILE A 228 -0.16 5.68 10.84
C ILE A 228 -0.84 4.61 11.72
N ILE A 229 -2.03 4.17 11.32
CA ILE A 229 -2.79 3.09 11.99
C ILE A 229 -2.19 1.71 11.69
N SER A 230 -1.86 1.51 10.41
CA SER A 230 -1.38 0.26 9.83
C SER A 230 -0.47 0.59 8.65
N TYR A 231 0.40 -0.34 8.28
CA TYR A 231 1.08 -0.31 6.98
C TYR A 231 1.33 -1.74 6.49
N ALA A 232 1.28 -1.96 5.18
CA ALA A 232 1.55 -3.26 4.58
C ALA A 232 2.32 -3.15 3.26
N ALA A 233 3.03 -4.22 2.91
CA ALA A 233 3.63 -4.36 1.58
C ALA A 233 3.90 -5.83 1.24
N TYR A 234 4.24 -6.08 -0.02
CA TYR A 234 4.80 -7.35 -0.48
C TYR A 234 6.26 -7.49 -0.02
N CYS A 235 6.76 -8.72 0.07
CA CYS A 235 8.17 -9.00 0.37
C CYS A 235 8.76 -10.09 -0.54
N GLN A 236 7.94 -10.97 -1.14
CA GLN A 236 8.42 -11.94 -2.13
C GLN A 236 7.46 -12.09 -3.31
N GLN A 237 8.01 -12.24 -4.51
CA GLN A 237 7.28 -12.45 -5.77
C GLN A 237 7.73 -13.76 -6.45
N GLU A 238 6.79 -14.49 -7.02
CA GLU A 238 7.06 -15.77 -7.71
C GLU A 238 7.76 -15.60 -9.08
N ALA A 239 8.29 -16.69 -9.62
CA ALA A 239 9.13 -16.67 -10.82
C ALA A 239 8.38 -16.55 -12.16
N ASN A 240 7.17 -17.09 -12.25
CA ASN A 240 6.48 -17.27 -13.53
C ASN A 240 5.62 -16.06 -13.89
N MET A 241 4.78 -15.59 -12.97
CA MET A 241 3.89 -14.44 -13.19
C MET A 241 4.37 -13.14 -12.52
N ASP A 242 5.51 -13.15 -11.81
CA ASP A 242 5.94 -12.05 -10.93
C ASP A 242 4.91 -11.63 -9.85
N ARG A 243 3.90 -12.47 -9.59
CA ARG A 243 2.85 -12.24 -8.60
C ARG A 243 3.44 -12.19 -7.18
N PRO A 244 3.08 -11.21 -6.33
CA PRO A 244 3.34 -11.28 -4.90
C PRO A 244 2.79 -12.57 -4.30
N ILE A 245 3.62 -13.30 -3.56
CA ILE A 245 3.24 -14.55 -2.86
C ILE A 245 3.40 -14.45 -1.35
N ALA A 246 4.15 -13.46 -0.88
CA ALA A 246 4.23 -13.12 0.52
C ALA A 246 4.29 -11.61 0.70
N GLY A 247 3.62 -11.14 1.74
CA GLY A 247 3.68 -9.78 2.23
C GLY A 247 3.39 -9.74 3.72
N TYR A 248 3.40 -8.54 4.27
CA TYR A 248 3.17 -8.31 5.70
C TYR A 248 2.17 -7.17 5.88
N ALA A 249 1.47 -7.18 7.02
CA ALA A 249 0.68 -6.05 7.49
C ALA A 249 0.98 -5.84 8.98
N ASN A 250 1.40 -4.63 9.36
CA ASN A 250 1.73 -4.30 10.74
C ASN A 250 0.78 -3.24 11.28
N LEU A 251 0.01 -3.59 12.32
CA LEU A 251 -0.81 -2.66 13.07
C LEU A 251 0.03 -1.94 14.13
N CYS A 252 -0.06 -0.61 14.21
CA CYS A 252 0.63 0.14 15.25
C CYS A 252 -0.11 -0.03 16.59
N PRO A 253 0.50 -0.64 17.65
CA PRO A 253 -0.24 -1.14 18.82
C PRO A 253 -1.10 -0.10 19.56
N ASN A 254 -0.63 1.14 19.61
CA ASN A 254 -1.33 2.25 20.24
C ASN A 254 -2.55 2.72 19.43
N MET A 255 -2.53 2.53 18.11
CA MET A 255 -3.61 2.89 17.17
C MET A 255 -4.66 1.79 17.01
N ILE A 256 -4.45 0.60 17.58
CA ILE A 256 -5.47 -0.46 17.61
C ILE A 256 -6.56 -0.06 18.60
N SER A 257 -7.72 0.36 18.08
CA SER A 257 -8.89 0.75 18.87
C SER A 257 -9.87 -0.41 19.02
N THR A 258 -10.37 -0.63 20.24
CA THR A 258 -11.43 -1.62 20.53
C THR A 258 -12.83 -1.02 20.43
N GLN A 259 -12.95 0.27 20.12
CA GLN A 259 -14.23 0.99 20.09
C GLN A 259 -15.09 0.58 18.87
N PRO A 260 -16.36 0.16 19.05
CA PRO A 260 -17.19 -0.36 17.95
C PRO A 260 -17.37 0.59 16.76
N GLN A 261 -17.45 1.90 17.01
CA GLN A 261 -17.64 2.90 15.97
C GLN A 261 -16.40 3.11 15.07
N GLU A 262 -15.21 2.77 15.55
CA GLU A 262 -13.95 2.87 14.79
C GLU A 262 -13.66 1.60 13.98
N PHE A 263 -14.37 0.50 14.26
CA PHE A 263 -14.16 -0.80 13.62
C PHE A 263 -14.25 -0.75 12.08
N ILE A 264 -15.24 -0.04 11.53
CA ILE A 264 -15.42 0.07 10.07
C ILE A 264 -14.26 0.86 9.43
N GLY A 265 -13.78 1.91 10.10
CA GLY A 265 -12.60 2.67 9.68
C GLY A 265 -11.35 1.80 9.65
N MET A 266 -11.10 1.05 10.73
CA MET A 266 -9.98 0.09 10.81
C MET A 266 -10.07 -1.03 9.77
N LEU A 267 -11.26 -1.62 9.57
CA LEU A 267 -11.50 -2.67 8.58
C LEU A 267 -11.21 -2.16 7.17
N SER A 268 -11.66 -0.95 6.85
CA SER A 268 -11.36 -0.28 5.58
C SER A 268 -9.85 -0.02 5.41
N THR A 269 -9.14 0.38 6.48
CA THR A 269 -7.67 0.52 6.45
C THR A 269 -6.98 -0.83 6.20
N VAL A 270 -7.35 -1.90 6.89
CA VAL A 270 -6.72 -3.22 6.66
C VAL A 270 -7.00 -3.72 5.23
N LYS A 271 -8.20 -3.49 4.67
CA LYS A 271 -8.47 -3.77 3.24
C LYS A 271 -7.51 -2.99 2.32
N HIS A 272 -7.34 -1.70 2.55
CA HIS A 272 -6.45 -0.80 1.78
C HIS A 272 -4.98 -1.27 1.82
N GLU A 273 -4.45 -1.50 3.02
CA GLU A 273 -3.08 -1.96 3.23
C GLU A 273 -2.83 -3.31 2.53
N VAL A 274 -3.73 -4.28 2.69
CA VAL A 274 -3.56 -5.60 2.03
C VAL A 274 -3.63 -5.49 0.50
N ILE A 275 -4.36 -4.53 -0.07
CA ILE A 275 -4.36 -4.27 -1.52
C ILE A 275 -3.00 -3.74 -2.02
N HIS A 276 -2.28 -2.92 -1.24
CA HIS A 276 -0.89 -2.56 -1.57
C HIS A 276 0.05 -3.79 -1.58
N ALA A 277 -0.15 -4.72 -0.64
CA ALA A 277 0.62 -5.96 -0.56
C ALA A 277 0.26 -6.99 -1.65
N LEU A 278 -0.97 -6.96 -2.17
CA LEU A 278 -1.43 -7.84 -3.26
C LEU A 278 -1.12 -7.31 -4.66
N GLY A 279 -1.13 -5.99 -4.90
CA GLY A 279 -0.80 -5.49 -6.24
C GLY A 279 -0.80 -4.00 -6.52
N PHE A 280 -1.53 -3.16 -5.76
CA PHE A 280 -1.54 -1.72 -6.03
C PHE A 280 -0.34 -1.03 -5.39
N SER A 281 0.81 -1.07 -6.04
CA SER A 281 1.99 -0.32 -5.62
C SER A 281 2.88 0.02 -6.81
N ALA A 282 3.50 1.21 -6.80
CA ALA A 282 4.35 1.69 -7.88
C ALA A 282 5.54 0.75 -8.19
N GLY A 283 6.07 0.07 -7.17
CA GLY A 283 7.12 -0.96 -7.33
C GLY A 283 6.66 -2.23 -8.03
N LEU A 284 5.34 -2.46 -8.15
CA LEU A 284 4.73 -3.60 -8.83
C LEU A 284 4.27 -3.32 -10.27
N PHE A 285 4.11 -2.05 -10.67
CA PHE A 285 3.62 -1.70 -12.02
C PHE A 285 4.49 -2.27 -13.15
N ALA A 286 5.81 -2.30 -12.97
CA ALA A 286 6.71 -2.92 -13.93
C ALA A 286 6.51 -4.44 -14.07
N PHE A 287 5.91 -5.09 -13.07
CA PHE A 287 5.69 -6.52 -13.02
C PHE A 287 4.31 -6.98 -13.53
N TYR A 288 3.43 -6.06 -13.92
CA TYR A 288 2.10 -6.43 -14.44
C TYR A 288 2.18 -7.21 -15.76
N HIS A 289 1.20 -8.11 -15.94
CA HIS A 289 1.06 -8.97 -17.11
C HIS A 289 -0.26 -8.67 -17.84
N ASP A 290 -0.30 -8.95 -19.14
CA ASP A 290 -1.55 -8.92 -19.90
C ASP A 290 -2.48 -10.08 -19.53
N LYS A 291 -3.68 -10.08 -20.11
CA LYS A 291 -4.70 -11.11 -19.85
C LYS A 291 -4.28 -12.54 -20.19
N ASP A 292 -3.31 -12.71 -21.09
CA ASP A 292 -2.80 -13.99 -21.60
C ASP A 292 -1.56 -14.44 -20.78
N GLY A 293 -1.05 -13.57 -19.91
CA GLY A 293 0.05 -13.81 -18.99
C GLY A 293 1.42 -13.46 -19.57
N ASN A 294 1.51 -12.52 -20.52
CA ASN A 294 2.78 -11.96 -21.00
C ASN A 294 3.13 -10.67 -20.24
N PRO A 295 4.41 -10.39 -19.91
CA PRO A 295 4.80 -9.14 -19.28
C PRO A 295 4.40 -7.89 -20.08
N LEU A 296 3.77 -6.91 -19.43
CA LEU A 296 3.48 -5.60 -20.06
C LEU A 296 4.74 -4.72 -20.21
N THR A 297 5.80 -5.04 -19.46
CA THR A 297 7.09 -4.36 -19.47
C THR A 297 8.17 -5.32 -19.95
N SER A 298 9.12 -4.84 -20.76
CA SER A 298 10.27 -5.63 -21.21
C SER A 298 11.08 -6.20 -20.04
N ARG A 299 11.75 -7.33 -20.26
CA ARG A 299 12.60 -8.02 -19.29
C ARG A 299 14.04 -8.09 -19.79
N PHE A 300 15.00 -8.06 -18.87
CA PHE A 300 16.37 -8.48 -19.13
C PHE A 300 16.50 -10.01 -19.08
N ALA A 301 17.70 -10.54 -19.36
CA ALA A 301 17.98 -11.98 -19.40
C ALA A 301 17.79 -12.71 -18.03
N ASP A 302 17.81 -11.98 -16.92
CA ASP A 302 17.50 -12.48 -15.58
C ASP A 302 15.98 -12.57 -15.28
N GLY A 303 15.15 -12.16 -16.25
CA GLY A 303 13.70 -12.12 -16.17
C GLY A 303 13.13 -10.92 -15.42
N LEU A 304 13.93 -9.94 -15.02
CA LEU A 304 13.49 -8.72 -14.31
C LEU A 304 13.28 -7.54 -15.28
N PRO A 305 12.35 -6.63 -14.99
CA PRO A 305 12.26 -5.35 -15.69
C PRO A 305 13.47 -4.44 -15.40
N PRO A 306 13.71 -3.39 -16.20
CA PRO A 306 14.76 -2.42 -15.92
C PRO A 306 14.57 -1.71 -14.57
N PHE A 307 15.64 -1.41 -13.86
CA PHE A 307 15.59 -0.65 -12.61
C PHE A 307 15.93 0.82 -12.83
N ASN A 308 15.12 1.72 -12.27
CA ASN A 308 15.32 3.17 -12.34
C ASN A 308 15.88 3.67 -11.00
N TYR A 309 17.19 3.83 -10.93
CA TYR A 309 17.91 4.30 -9.73
C TYR A 309 17.51 5.71 -9.27
N SER A 310 16.95 6.55 -10.14
CA SER A 310 16.46 7.89 -9.76
C SER A 310 15.10 7.84 -9.05
N LEU A 311 14.29 6.82 -9.34
CA LEU A 311 13.02 6.58 -8.65
C LEU A 311 13.15 5.60 -7.49
N GLY A 312 14.20 4.76 -7.47
CA GLY A 312 14.34 3.63 -6.54
C GLY A 312 13.37 2.48 -6.85
N LEU A 313 12.84 2.43 -8.09
CA LEU A 313 11.77 1.51 -8.50
C LEU A 313 12.13 0.80 -9.81
N TYR A 314 11.51 -0.36 -10.03
CA TYR A 314 11.48 -0.97 -11.36
C TYR A 314 10.66 -0.12 -12.34
N GLN A 315 11.23 0.14 -13.51
CA GLN A 315 10.66 0.99 -14.55
C GLN A 315 9.54 0.27 -15.29
N TRP A 316 8.31 0.75 -15.13
CA TRP A 316 7.16 0.31 -15.92
C TRP A 316 7.23 0.82 -17.36
N SER A 317 6.46 0.17 -18.26
CA SER A 317 6.26 0.64 -19.63
C SER A 317 5.03 1.55 -19.79
N ASP A 318 4.97 2.25 -20.93
CA ASP A 318 3.80 3.03 -21.36
C ASP A 318 2.54 2.18 -21.64
N LYS A 319 2.58 0.85 -21.45
CA LYS A 319 1.38 0.00 -21.44
C LYS A 319 0.69 -0.02 -20.07
N VAL A 320 1.40 0.37 -18.99
CA VAL A 320 0.91 0.33 -17.61
C VAL A 320 0.60 1.73 -17.10
N VAL A 321 1.61 2.61 -17.07
CA VAL A 321 1.46 4.01 -16.63
C VAL A 321 2.11 4.96 -17.63
N ARG A 322 1.43 6.07 -17.95
CA ARG A 322 1.92 7.14 -18.84
C ARG A 322 1.95 8.48 -18.13
N LYS A 323 2.95 9.31 -18.42
CA LYS A 323 3.00 10.70 -18.01
C LYS A 323 2.28 11.59 -19.04
N VAL A 324 1.39 12.48 -18.59
CA VAL A 324 0.61 13.38 -19.46
C VAL A 324 0.62 14.80 -18.88
N GLU A 325 0.75 15.82 -19.75
CA GLU A 325 0.52 17.22 -19.38
C GLU A 325 -0.94 17.61 -19.69
N ARG A 326 -1.59 18.27 -18.72
CA ARG A 326 -2.89 18.94 -18.86
C ARG A 326 -2.68 20.45 -18.73
N LEU A 327 -3.53 21.25 -19.37
CA LEU A 327 -3.59 22.70 -19.16
C LEU A 327 -4.70 23.00 -18.16
N TRP A 328 -4.33 23.64 -17.05
CA TRP A 328 -5.23 23.92 -15.92
C TRP A 328 -5.38 25.42 -15.67
N ASP A 329 -6.63 25.87 -15.63
CA ASP A 329 -6.99 27.21 -15.18
C ASP A 329 -6.82 27.33 -13.67
N ILE A 330 -6.07 28.34 -13.23
CA ILE A 330 -5.87 28.67 -11.81
C ILE A 330 -6.36 30.11 -11.53
N ARG A 331 -6.20 30.59 -10.28
CA ARG A 331 -6.59 31.96 -9.90
C ARG A 331 -5.93 33.00 -10.82
N ASP A 332 -6.59 34.15 -10.94
CA ASP A 332 -6.20 35.28 -11.80
C ASP A 332 -6.20 34.96 -13.31
N ASN A 333 -7.01 33.99 -13.74
CA ASN A 333 -7.15 33.55 -15.15
C ASN A 333 -5.82 33.12 -15.79
N LYS A 334 -4.87 32.64 -14.98
CA LYS A 334 -3.61 32.04 -15.46
C LYS A 334 -3.85 30.58 -15.83
N ILE A 335 -3.15 30.11 -16.86
CA ILE A 335 -3.12 28.70 -17.28
C ILE A 335 -1.74 28.14 -16.93
N VAL A 336 -1.70 26.98 -16.27
CA VAL A 336 -0.46 26.27 -15.95
C VAL A 336 -0.43 24.89 -16.58
N ARG A 337 0.78 24.38 -16.86
CA ARG A 337 0.98 22.97 -17.20
C ARG A 337 0.94 22.14 -15.92
N HIS A 338 0.01 21.21 -15.87
CA HIS A 338 -0.14 20.27 -14.76
C HIS A 338 0.22 18.87 -15.25
N THR A 339 1.23 18.26 -14.63
CA THR A 339 1.68 16.90 -14.95
C THR A 339 0.88 15.89 -14.13
N VAL A 340 0.35 14.86 -14.78
CA VAL A 340 -0.32 13.72 -14.15
C VAL A 340 0.28 12.41 -14.64
N TYR A 341 0.17 11.36 -13.81
CA TYR A 341 0.43 9.99 -14.22
C TYR A 341 -0.90 9.27 -14.39
N LEU A 342 -1.12 8.71 -15.58
CA LEU A 342 -2.31 7.93 -15.90
C LEU A 342 -1.96 6.45 -15.83
N LEU A 343 -2.74 5.66 -15.08
CA LEU A 343 -2.75 4.21 -15.21
C LEU A 343 -3.68 3.86 -16.38
N VAL A 344 -3.10 3.27 -17.43
CA VAL A 344 -3.70 3.16 -18.78
C VAL A 344 -4.04 1.71 -19.19
N THR A 345 -4.08 0.81 -18.21
CA THR A 345 -4.40 -0.60 -18.44
C THR A 345 -5.88 -0.79 -18.84
N PRO A 346 -6.22 -1.86 -19.59
CA PRO A 346 -7.49 -1.92 -20.32
C PRO A 346 -8.76 -1.85 -19.46
N ARG A 347 -8.83 -2.58 -18.34
CA ARG A 347 -10.00 -2.56 -17.45
C ARG A 347 -10.12 -1.26 -16.68
N VAL A 348 -8.99 -0.68 -16.25
CA VAL A 348 -8.99 0.61 -15.55
C VAL A 348 -9.49 1.72 -16.47
N VAL A 349 -9.03 1.75 -17.72
CA VAL A 349 -9.57 2.65 -18.75
C VAL A 349 -11.07 2.40 -18.96
N GLU A 350 -11.49 1.14 -19.11
CA GLU A 350 -12.89 0.77 -19.33
C GLU A 350 -13.81 1.24 -18.19
N GLU A 351 -13.47 0.94 -16.94
CA GLU A 351 -14.31 1.27 -15.78
C GLU A 351 -14.24 2.76 -15.41
N ALA A 352 -13.10 3.44 -15.60
CA ALA A 352 -13.02 4.90 -15.44
C ALA A 352 -13.90 5.62 -16.48
N ARG A 353 -13.89 5.20 -17.76
CA ARG A 353 -14.76 5.76 -18.80
C ARG A 353 -16.24 5.62 -18.44
N LYS A 354 -16.65 4.44 -17.95
CA LYS A 354 -18.02 4.16 -17.48
C LYS A 354 -18.40 4.96 -16.24
N HIS A 355 -17.46 5.14 -15.30
CA HIS A 355 -17.71 5.87 -14.06
C HIS A 355 -17.97 7.35 -14.32
N PHE A 356 -17.07 8.02 -15.04
CA PHE A 356 -17.17 9.45 -15.31
C PHE A 356 -18.10 9.83 -16.46
N ASP A 357 -18.58 8.87 -17.26
CA ASP A 357 -19.22 9.11 -18.57
C ASP A 357 -18.34 9.95 -19.51
N CYS A 358 -17.11 9.47 -19.73
CA CYS A 358 -16.14 10.12 -20.61
C CYS A 358 -15.50 9.12 -21.57
N PRO A 359 -16.10 8.83 -22.75
CA PRO A 359 -15.60 7.81 -23.68
C PRO A 359 -14.17 8.01 -24.19
N VAL A 360 -13.66 9.25 -24.17
CA VAL A 360 -12.32 9.63 -24.65
C VAL A 360 -11.25 9.70 -23.55
N LEU A 361 -11.55 9.27 -22.32
CA LEU A 361 -10.58 9.26 -21.23
C LEU A 361 -9.42 8.28 -21.54
N GLU A 362 -8.17 8.71 -21.37
CA GLU A 362 -6.99 7.93 -21.76
C GLU A 362 -6.52 6.94 -20.69
N GLY A 363 -6.93 7.13 -19.43
CA GLY A 363 -6.55 6.34 -18.25
C GLY A 363 -7.05 7.00 -16.96
N MET A 364 -6.83 6.36 -15.82
CA MET A 364 -7.18 6.91 -14.51
C MET A 364 -5.98 7.64 -13.90
N GLU A 365 -6.16 8.87 -13.39
CA GLU A 365 -5.09 9.61 -12.71
C GLU A 365 -4.71 8.93 -11.38
N LEU A 366 -3.41 8.66 -11.24
CA LEU A 366 -2.77 8.35 -9.98
C LEU A 366 -2.46 9.65 -9.24
N GLU A 367 -2.48 9.56 -7.91
CA GLU A 367 -2.14 10.65 -7.00
C GLU A 367 -0.78 11.27 -7.34
N ASN A 368 -0.72 12.60 -7.43
CA ASN A 368 0.48 13.35 -7.81
C ASN A 368 1.03 14.27 -6.69
N GLN A 369 0.51 14.16 -5.47
CA GLN A 369 0.97 14.91 -4.30
C GLN A 369 1.36 13.99 -3.12
N GLY A 370 1.74 14.60 -1.99
CA GLY A 370 2.13 13.89 -0.76
C GLY A 370 3.56 13.32 -0.74
N GLY A 371 4.24 13.27 -1.89
CA GLY A 371 5.60 12.72 -2.06
C GLY A 371 5.60 11.22 -2.33
N MET A 372 6.77 10.61 -2.49
CA MET A 372 6.96 9.24 -3.02
C MET A 372 6.10 8.13 -2.36
N GLY A 373 5.73 8.27 -1.08
CA GLY A 373 4.86 7.29 -0.40
C GLY A 373 3.35 7.48 -0.62
N THR A 374 2.95 8.58 -1.26
CA THR A 374 1.56 8.90 -1.56
C THR A 374 1.37 8.96 -3.08
N GLU A 375 2.28 9.65 -3.78
CA GLU A 375 2.40 9.71 -5.23
C GLU A 375 2.48 8.30 -5.85
N LEU A 376 1.85 8.10 -7.02
CA LEU A 376 1.80 6.86 -7.81
C LEU A 376 1.16 5.63 -7.15
N ASN A 377 1.12 5.55 -5.82
CA ASN A 377 0.66 4.38 -5.06
C ASN A 377 -0.86 4.42 -4.78
N HIS A 378 -1.50 5.56 -5.05
CA HIS A 378 -2.90 5.82 -4.76
C HIS A 378 -3.62 6.41 -5.97
N TRP A 379 -4.95 6.38 -5.93
CA TRP A 379 -5.78 7.16 -6.84
C TRP A 379 -5.78 8.65 -6.50
N GLU A 380 -5.83 9.49 -7.55
CA GLU A 380 -5.97 10.94 -7.44
C GLU A 380 -7.22 11.32 -6.65
N LYS A 381 -7.03 11.90 -5.45
CA LYS A 381 -8.14 12.16 -4.53
C LYS A 381 -9.16 13.15 -5.07
N ARG A 382 -8.76 14.14 -5.88
CA ARG A 382 -9.66 15.08 -6.56
C ARG A 382 -10.75 14.37 -7.35
N LEU A 383 -10.41 13.25 -7.99
CA LEU A 383 -11.29 12.53 -8.91
C LEU A 383 -12.08 11.40 -8.28
N LEU A 384 -11.56 10.80 -7.19
CA LEU A 384 -12.16 9.60 -6.60
C LEU A 384 -12.48 9.72 -5.09
N GLU A 385 -12.08 10.80 -4.40
CA GLU A 385 -12.50 11.24 -3.05
C GLU A 385 -12.65 10.16 -1.96
N ASN A 386 -13.81 9.51 -1.84
CA ASN A 386 -14.08 8.42 -0.90
C ASN A 386 -13.76 7.02 -1.43
N GLU A 387 -13.07 6.89 -2.56
CA GLU A 387 -12.50 5.60 -2.98
C GLU A 387 -11.41 5.17 -1.99
N ALA A 388 -11.48 3.91 -1.57
CA ALA A 388 -10.70 3.38 -0.48
C ALA A 388 -9.18 3.43 -0.70
N MET A 389 -8.70 3.46 -1.96
CA MET A 389 -7.29 3.55 -2.36
C MET A 389 -6.84 4.99 -2.72
N THR A 390 -7.56 6.03 -2.27
CA THR A 390 -7.04 7.42 -2.33
C THR A 390 -6.00 7.67 -1.23
N GLY A 391 -5.09 8.63 -1.47
CA GLY A 391 -3.93 8.92 -0.61
C GLY A 391 -4.21 9.59 0.74
N SER A 392 -5.44 9.57 1.24
CA SER A 392 -5.79 10.05 2.58
C SER A 392 -7.03 9.35 3.11
N HIS A 393 -7.14 9.21 4.43
CA HIS A 393 -8.37 8.72 5.05
C HIS A 393 -9.54 9.64 4.72
N THR A 394 -10.72 9.06 4.50
CA THR A 394 -12.01 9.75 4.31
C THR A 394 -13.11 8.94 4.99
N GLN A 395 -14.24 9.59 5.26
CA GLN A 395 -15.43 8.89 5.77
C GLN A 395 -16.05 8.05 4.65
N ASN A 396 -16.68 6.92 5.01
CA ASN A 396 -17.39 6.04 4.08
C ASN A 396 -16.54 5.61 2.86
N ARG A 397 -15.31 5.14 3.11
CA ARG A 397 -14.41 4.62 2.07
C ARG A 397 -14.97 3.37 1.38
N VAL A 398 -15.06 3.40 0.05
CA VAL A 398 -15.61 2.32 -0.80
C VAL A 398 -14.54 1.71 -1.71
N LEU A 399 -14.48 0.38 -1.82
CA LEU A 399 -13.69 -0.29 -2.85
C LEU A 399 -14.48 -0.37 -4.16
N SER A 400 -14.16 0.55 -5.07
CA SER A 400 -14.89 0.75 -6.32
C SER A 400 -14.54 -0.28 -7.40
N ARG A 401 -15.33 -0.28 -8.48
CA ARG A 401 -15.02 -1.00 -9.72
C ARG A 401 -13.67 -0.62 -10.32
N ILE A 402 -13.17 0.60 -10.08
CA ILE A 402 -11.88 1.08 -10.61
C ILE A 402 -10.70 0.39 -9.89
N THR A 403 -10.75 0.23 -8.56
CA THR A 403 -9.73 -0.54 -7.83
C THR A 403 -9.79 -2.03 -8.17
N LEU A 404 -11.00 -2.61 -8.28
CA LEU A 404 -11.15 -4.00 -8.73
C LEU A 404 -10.59 -4.20 -10.16
N ALA A 405 -10.78 -3.23 -11.05
CA ALA A 405 -10.21 -3.24 -12.39
C ALA A 405 -8.68 -3.17 -12.40
N LEU A 406 -8.05 -2.36 -11.53
CA LEU A 406 -6.59 -2.36 -11.38
C LEU A 406 -6.09 -3.72 -10.93
N MET A 407 -6.75 -4.35 -9.96
CA MET A 407 -6.37 -5.68 -9.48
C MET A 407 -6.54 -6.76 -10.56
N GLU A 408 -7.54 -6.67 -11.44
CA GLU A 408 -7.66 -7.56 -12.61
C GLU A 408 -6.56 -7.28 -13.67
N ASP A 409 -6.23 -6.02 -13.92
CA ASP A 409 -5.22 -5.56 -14.88
C ASP A 409 -3.76 -5.83 -14.42
N THR A 410 -3.53 -6.28 -13.18
CA THR A 410 -2.24 -6.85 -12.77
C THR A 410 -1.84 -8.07 -13.62
N GLY A 411 -2.82 -8.77 -14.21
CA GLY A 411 -2.66 -10.08 -14.84
C GLY A 411 -2.61 -11.26 -13.85
N TRP A 412 -2.66 -10.98 -12.54
CA TRP A 412 -2.59 -12.00 -11.47
C TRP A 412 -3.96 -12.50 -11.01
N TYR A 413 -4.97 -11.65 -11.12
CA TYR A 413 -6.30 -11.90 -10.57
C TYR A 413 -7.41 -11.73 -11.61
N LYS A 414 -8.61 -12.24 -11.29
CA LYS A 414 -9.88 -11.84 -11.92
C LYS A 414 -10.77 -11.24 -10.84
N ALA A 415 -11.47 -10.15 -11.14
CA ALA A 415 -12.27 -9.43 -10.15
C ALA A 415 -13.74 -9.83 -10.22
N ASN A 416 -14.30 -10.23 -9.08
CA ASN A 416 -15.75 -10.34 -8.92
C ASN A 416 -16.35 -8.94 -8.71
N TYR A 417 -16.68 -8.27 -9.81
CA TYR A 417 -17.28 -6.94 -9.79
C TYR A 417 -18.65 -6.84 -9.10
N SER A 418 -19.28 -7.95 -8.67
CA SER A 418 -20.47 -7.89 -7.79
C SER A 418 -20.12 -7.48 -6.36
N MET A 419 -18.86 -7.59 -5.96
CA MET A 419 -18.33 -7.17 -4.65
C MET A 419 -17.94 -5.69 -4.61
N ALA A 420 -18.00 -5.00 -5.75
CA ALA A 420 -17.67 -3.58 -5.87
C ALA A 420 -18.66 -2.71 -5.09
N GLU A 421 -18.12 -1.85 -4.23
CA GLU A 421 -18.89 -0.85 -3.51
C GLU A 421 -19.21 0.35 -4.44
N LYS A 422 -20.38 0.97 -4.24
CA LYS A 422 -20.86 2.07 -5.11
C LYS A 422 -20.09 3.35 -4.80
N LEU A 423 -19.27 3.80 -5.76
CA LEU A 423 -18.69 5.14 -5.76
C LEU A 423 -19.64 6.10 -6.47
N ASP A 424 -20.03 7.19 -5.80
CA ASP A 424 -20.88 8.24 -6.36
C ASP A 424 -20.10 9.51 -6.72
N TRP A 425 -18.96 9.78 -6.07
CA TRP A 425 -18.13 10.93 -6.39
C TRP A 425 -17.64 10.90 -7.84
N GLY A 426 -17.81 12.01 -8.56
CA GLY A 426 -17.43 12.14 -9.98
C GLY A 426 -18.32 11.36 -10.97
N ARG A 427 -19.28 10.55 -10.51
CA ARG A 427 -20.03 9.66 -11.38
C ARG A 427 -20.88 10.43 -12.40
N GLY A 428 -20.70 10.16 -13.69
CA GLY A 428 -21.41 10.83 -14.79
C GLY A 428 -21.10 12.33 -14.95
N MET A 429 -20.02 12.84 -14.35
CA MET A 429 -19.67 14.27 -14.40
C MET A 429 -18.99 14.72 -15.71
N GLY A 430 -18.72 13.78 -16.63
CA GLY A 430 -18.21 14.04 -17.96
C GLY A 430 -16.70 14.31 -18.02
N CYS A 431 -16.20 14.49 -19.25
CA CYS A 431 -14.77 14.65 -19.51
C CYS A 431 -14.14 15.92 -18.91
N ASP A 432 -14.91 17.00 -18.75
CA ASP A 432 -14.40 18.26 -18.19
C ASP A 432 -14.04 18.10 -16.71
N PHE A 433 -14.89 17.44 -15.91
CA PHE A 433 -14.61 17.14 -14.50
C PHE A 433 -13.26 16.42 -14.33
N VAL A 434 -13.01 15.43 -15.20
CA VAL A 434 -11.80 14.61 -15.12
C VAL A 434 -10.57 15.40 -15.57
N ARG A 435 -10.63 16.03 -16.76
CA ARG A 435 -9.45 16.54 -17.47
C ARG A 435 -9.10 18.00 -17.16
N LYS A 436 -10.03 18.79 -16.62
CA LYS A 436 -9.87 20.22 -16.33
C LYS A 436 -9.60 20.45 -14.85
N SER A 437 -9.25 21.70 -14.50
CA SER A 437 -9.01 22.08 -13.12
C SER A 437 -10.31 22.24 -12.33
N CYS A 438 -10.23 22.18 -11.00
CA CYS A 438 -11.36 22.49 -10.12
C CYS A 438 -11.92 23.91 -10.34
N LYS A 439 -11.07 24.88 -10.74
CA LYS A 439 -11.54 26.24 -11.08
C LYS A 439 -12.41 26.23 -12.33
N PHE A 440 -11.96 25.59 -13.42
CA PHE A 440 -12.74 25.47 -14.65
C PHE A 440 -14.12 24.88 -14.35
N TRP A 441 -14.16 23.81 -13.55
CA TRP A 441 -15.41 23.18 -13.12
C TRP A 441 -16.30 24.15 -12.32
N ILE A 442 -15.76 24.81 -11.28
CA ILE A 442 -16.51 25.79 -10.46
C ILE A 442 -17.06 26.94 -11.32
N ASP A 443 -16.29 27.46 -12.27
CA ASP A 443 -16.72 28.54 -13.14
C ASP A 443 -17.82 28.07 -14.13
N GLN A 444 -17.72 26.85 -14.67
CA GLN A 444 -18.76 26.25 -15.50
C GLN A 444 -20.07 26.02 -14.73
N GLN A 445 -20.01 25.59 -13.46
CA GLN A 445 -21.21 25.40 -12.62
C GLN A 445 -21.82 26.71 -12.12
N ARG A 446 -21.11 27.84 -12.21
CA ARG A 446 -21.65 29.19 -11.91
C ARG A 446 -22.34 29.85 -13.10
N GLN A 447 -22.22 29.28 -14.30
CA GLN A 447 -22.83 29.78 -15.54
C GLN A 447 -24.12 29.02 -15.92
N LYS A 448 -24.48 27.99 -15.15
CA LYS A 448 -25.72 27.22 -15.25
C LYS A 448 -26.70 27.66 -14.16
#